data_AF-A0A370TMS6-F1
#
_entry.id   AF-A0A370TMS6-F1
#
_cell.length_a   1.000
_cell.length_b   1.000
_cell.length_c   1.000
_cell.angle_alpha   90.00
_cell.angle_beta   90.00
_cell.angle_gamma   90.00
#
_symmetry.space_group_name_H-M   'P 1'
#
loop_
_entity.id
_entity.type
_entity.pdbx_description
1 polymer ?
#
loop_
_entity_poly.entity_id
_entity_poly.type
_entity_poly.pdbx_seq_one_letter_code
_entity_poly.pdbx_strand_id
1 'polypeptide(L)'
;MGAQAFNTLGVKQKTLKDTLQDEKIPKVFFDVRNDSDALFAHFGVALRRVEDVQLMESATRKTTASRKFLSGLAKCVEKNAPNMLLSGSNLASWKQVKEKGERLFKAEHGGSYEVFNQRPIPEDIISYCVCDVQYLPELWDRFWKMQTYRWRDLVNEVHKARLAIDLVAIRSCYKRAQAPSII
;
A
#
# COMPACT_ATOMS: atom_id res chain seq x y z
N MET A 1 -14.61 9.99 -9.31
CA MET A 1 -14.46 10.53 -7.93
C MET A 1 -13.19 11.37 -7.91
N GLY A 2 -13.17 12.46 -7.14
CA GLY A 2 -12.01 13.37 -7.04
C GLY A 2 -11.66 13.68 -5.59
N ALA A 3 -11.08 14.85 -5.32
CA ALA A 3 -10.64 15.27 -3.99
C ALA A 3 -11.72 15.14 -2.88
N GLN A 4 -13.02 15.18 -3.23
CA GLN A 4 -14.12 14.97 -2.29
C GLN A 4 -14.07 13.60 -1.59
N ALA A 5 -13.54 12.55 -2.23
CA ALA A 5 -13.43 11.23 -1.60
C ALA A 5 -12.57 11.26 -0.33
N PHE A 6 -11.58 12.16 -0.26
CA PHE A 6 -10.67 12.27 0.86
C PHE A 6 -11.09 13.31 1.90
N ASN A 7 -11.84 14.35 1.48
CA ASN A 7 -12.17 15.50 2.32
C ASN A 7 -13.62 15.51 2.82
N THR A 8 -14.47 14.59 2.37
CA THR A 8 -15.85 14.50 2.85
C THR A 8 -15.87 13.97 4.28
N LEU A 9 -16.60 14.66 5.16
CA LEU A 9 -16.77 14.26 6.55
C LEU A 9 -17.64 13.00 6.66
N GLY A 10 -17.13 12.00 7.36
CA GLY A 10 -17.92 10.85 7.77
C GLY A 10 -18.77 11.14 9.02
N VAL A 11 -19.54 10.15 9.45
CA VAL A 11 -20.45 10.23 10.63
C VAL A 11 -19.75 10.70 11.91
N LYS A 12 -18.45 10.39 12.06
CA LYS A 12 -17.63 10.78 13.23
C LYS A 12 -16.93 12.13 13.07
N GLN A 13 -17.34 12.97 12.12
CA GLN A 13 -16.68 14.25 11.80
C GLN A 13 -15.18 14.08 11.49
N LYS A 14 -14.81 12.92 10.94
CA LYS A 14 -13.46 12.63 10.44
C LYS A 14 -13.55 12.31 8.96
N THR A 15 -12.60 12.82 8.21
CA THR A 15 -12.44 12.53 6.80
C THR A 15 -11.56 11.28 6.59
N LEU A 16 -11.56 10.73 5.38
CA LEU A 16 -10.61 9.67 5.02
C LEU A 16 -9.17 10.20 5.06
N LYS A 17 -8.96 11.46 4.66
CA LYS A 17 -7.67 12.14 4.77
C LYS A 17 -7.18 12.17 6.22
N ASP A 18 -8.03 12.53 7.18
CA ASP A 18 -7.65 12.55 8.60
C ASP A 18 -7.18 11.17 9.07
N THR A 19 -7.88 10.11 8.65
CA THR A 19 -7.54 8.72 9.03
C THR A 19 -6.21 8.28 8.40
N LEU A 20 -6.00 8.57 7.12
CA LEU A 20 -4.76 8.23 6.40
C LEU A 20 -3.54 9.00 6.94
N GLN A 21 -3.75 10.19 7.48
CA GLN A 21 -2.71 11.03 8.08
C GLN A 21 -2.57 10.87 9.61
N ASP A 22 -3.40 10.04 10.26
CA ASP A 22 -3.34 9.82 11.72
C ASP A 22 -2.14 8.93 12.10
N GLU A 23 -1.23 9.42 12.95
CA GLU A 23 -0.06 8.66 13.41
C GLU A 23 -0.39 7.51 14.37
N LYS A 24 -1.59 7.52 14.97
CA LYS A 24 -2.04 6.51 15.93
C LYS A 24 -2.67 5.29 15.26
N ILE A 25 -3.09 5.43 14.01
CA ILE A 25 -3.77 4.37 13.25
C ILE A 25 -2.76 3.77 12.27
N PRO A 26 -2.37 2.49 12.39
CA PRO A 26 -1.52 1.84 11.41
C PRO A 26 -2.26 1.64 10.09
N LYS A 27 -1.60 1.97 8.96
CA LYS A 27 -2.10 1.65 7.62
C LYS A 27 -1.21 0.60 6.99
N VAL A 28 -1.78 -0.57 6.75
CA VAL A 28 -1.07 -1.71 6.15
C VAL A 28 -1.09 -1.55 4.63
N PHE A 29 0.10 -1.50 4.02
CA PHE A 29 0.28 -1.42 2.57
C PHE A 29 1.22 -2.53 2.11
N PHE A 30 1.19 -2.84 0.81
CA PHE A 30 2.22 -3.65 0.18
C PHE A 30 2.91 -2.82 -0.90
N ASP A 31 4.18 -2.47 -0.69
CA ASP A 31 4.93 -1.63 -1.62
C ASP A 31 4.34 -0.22 -1.83
N VAL A 32 4.28 0.57 -0.76
CA VAL A 32 3.51 1.83 -0.69
C VAL A 32 4.01 2.97 -1.59
N ARG A 33 5.11 2.81 -2.31
CA ARG A 33 5.83 3.92 -2.97
C ARG A 33 4.95 4.69 -3.96
N ASN A 34 4.35 3.98 -4.92
CA ASN A 34 3.52 4.59 -5.94
C ASN A 34 2.20 5.12 -5.36
N ASP A 35 1.64 4.40 -4.39
CA ASP A 35 0.40 4.82 -3.71
C ASP A 35 0.60 6.12 -2.95
N SER A 36 1.70 6.25 -2.20
CA SER A 36 2.04 7.46 -1.45
C SER A 36 2.23 8.65 -2.38
N ASP A 37 3.03 8.48 -3.44
CA ASP A 37 3.29 9.53 -4.42
C ASP A 37 1.98 9.99 -5.11
N ALA A 38 1.15 9.05 -5.56
CA ALA A 38 -0.13 9.36 -6.18
C ALA A 38 -1.10 10.06 -5.21
N LEU A 39 -1.22 9.56 -3.97
CA LEU A 39 -2.06 10.17 -2.94
C LEU A 39 -1.63 11.59 -2.59
N PHE A 40 -0.32 11.82 -2.50
CA PHE A 40 0.21 13.13 -2.21
C PHE A 40 0.09 14.09 -3.40
N ALA A 41 0.56 13.68 -4.58
CA ALA A 41 0.58 14.52 -5.78
C ALA A 41 -0.82 14.91 -6.26
N HIS A 42 -1.78 13.98 -6.24
CA HIS A 42 -3.12 14.24 -6.74
C HIS A 42 -4.08 14.80 -5.70
N PHE A 43 -3.91 14.45 -4.41
CA PHE A 43 -4.91 14.75 -3.38
C PHE A 43 -4.34 15.41 -2.11
N GLY A 44 -3.03 15.64 -2.06
CA GLY A 44 -2.35 16.23 -0.92
C GLY A 44 -2.51 15.40 0.36
N VAL A 45 -2.65 14.07 0.23
CA VAL A 45 -2.78 13.15 1.35
C VAL A 45 -1.39 12.63 1.71
N ALA A 46 -0.88 13.02 2.88
CA ALA A 46 0.43 12.60 3.36
C ALA A 46 0.30 11.38 4.28
N LEU A 47 0.50 10.17 3.75
CA LEU A 47 0.39 8.95 4.54
C LEU A 47 1.28 8.98 5.79
N ARG A 48 0.70 8.67 6.95
CA ARG A 48 1.41 8.55 8.24
C ARG A 48 1.30 7.14 8.77
N ARG A 49 2.20 6.70 9.65
CA ARG A 49 2.15 5.38 10.32
C ARG A 49 1.79 4.23 9.35
N VAL A 50 2.50 4.15 8.24
CA VAL A 50 2.33 3.06 7.28
C VAL A 50 3.18 1.86 7.71
N GLU A 51 2.64 0.66 7.50
CA GLU A 51 3.29 -0.60 7.76
C GLU A 51 3.35 -1.38 6.46
N ASP A 52 4.53 -1.34 5.83
CA ASP A 52 4.75 -1.94 4.51
C ASP A 52 5.10 -3.42 4.65
N VAL A 53 4.13 -4.28 4.32
CA VAL A 53 4.23 -5.74 4.42
C VAL A 53 5.37 -6.29 3.56
N GLN A 54 5.70 -5.65 2.44
CA GLN A 54 6.82 -6.07 1.59
C GLN A 54 8.16 -5.88 2.31
N LEU A 55 8.32 -4.77 3.05
CA LEU A 55 9.49 -4.53 3.88
C LEU A 55 9.54 -5.47 5.08
N MET A 56 8.39 -5.69 5.73
CA MET A 56 8.29 -6.65 6.84
C MET A 56 8.71 -8.05 6.39
N GLU A 57 8.22 -8.53 5.24
CA GLU A 57 8.63 -9.82 4.68
C GLU A 57 10.13 -9.85 4.37
N SER A 58 10.66 -8.83 3.70
CA SER A 58 12.09 -8.74 3.38
C SER A 58 12.95 -8.80 4.65
N ALA A 59 12.53 -8.10 5.71
CA ALA A 59 13.22 -8.10 7.00
C ALA A 59 13.27 -9.48 7.67
N THR A 60 12.30 -10.36 7.42
CA THR A 60 12.30 -11.73 7.98
C THR A 60 13.33 -12.66 7.34
N ARG A 61 13.84 -12.33 6.15
CA ARG A 61 14.78 -13.20 5.43
C ARG A 61 16.15 -13.19 6.09
N LYS A 62 16.80 -14.35 6.19
CA LYS A 62 18.00 -14.56 7.02
C LYS A 62 19.24 -13.78 6.54
N THR A 63 19.48 -13.69 5.24
CA THR A 63 20.75 -13.17 4.68
C THR A 63 20.56 -11.83 3.99
N THR A 64 21.56 -10.94 4.06
CA THR A 64 21.53 -9.65 3.34
C THR A 64 21.38 -9.84 1.83
N ALA A 65 22.01 -10.87 1.26
CA ALA A 65 21.86 -11.21 -0.16
C ALA A 65 20.39 -11.48 -0.52
N SER A 66 19.65 -12.20 0.34
CA SER A 66 18.22 -12.49 0.12
C SER A 66 17.32 -11.26 0.23
N ARG A 67 17.77 -10.17 0.88
CA ARG A 67 17.01 -8.92 1.01
C ARG A 67 17.20 -7.94 -0.16
N LYS A 68 18.16 -8.22 -1.05
CA LYS A 68 18.44 -7.36 -2.23
C LYS A 68 17.26 -7.30 -3.21
N PHE A 69 16.48 -8.38 -3.29
CA PHE A 69 15.34 -8.46 -4.21
C PHE A 69 14.03 -8.49 -3.42
N LEU A 70 13.10 -7.62 -3.77
CA LEU A 70 11.78 -7.57 -3.13
C LEU A 70 10.86 -8.62 -3.75
N SER A 71 10.00 -9.24 -2.94
CA SER A 71 8.97 -10.15 -3.45
C SER A 71 7.74 -9.36 -3.87
N GLY A 72 7.12 -9.76 -4.98
CA GLY A 72 5.75 -9.34 -5.30
C GLY A 72 4.74 -9.98 -4.34
N LEU A 73 3.53 -9.40 -4.25
CA LEU A 73 2.48 -9.83 -3.32
C LEU A 73 2.15 -11.32 -3.48
N ALA A 74 1.97 -11.81 -4.71
CA ALA A 74 1.64 -13.22 -4.96
C ALA A 74 2.67 -14.19 -4.37
N LYS A 75 3.96 -13.89 -4.54
CA LYS A 75 5.06 -14.68 -3.97
C LYS A 75 5.14 -14.56 -2.46
N CYS A 76 4.80 -13.39 -1.91
CA CYS A 76 4.72 -13.18 -0.47
C CYS A 76 3.60 -14.05 0.14
N VAL A 77 2.38 -13.97 -0.40
CA VAL A 77 1.21 -14.76 0.04
C VAL A 77 1.52 -16.26 -0.02
N GLU A 78 2.01 -16.76 -1.16
CA GLU A 78 2.33 -18.18 -1.36
C GLU A 78 3.31 -18.73 -0.32
N LYS A 79 4.33 -17.95 0.06
CA LYS A 79 5.34 -18.40 1.03
C LYS A 79 4.89 -18.25 2.48
N ASN A 80 3.99 -17.31 2.75
CA ASN A 80 3.78 -16.82 4.11
C ASN A 80 2.37 -17.03 4.64
N ALA A 81 1.42 -17.46 3.81
CA ALA A 81 0.07 -17.81 4.23
C ALA A 81 -0.31 -19.28 3.94
N PRO A 82 0.53 -20.29 4.26
CA PRO A 82 0.25 -21.68 3.86
C PRO A 82 -1.00 -22.28 4.54
N ASN A 83 -1.29 -21.92 5.79
CA ASN A 83 -2.44 -22.45 6.54
C ASN A 83 -3.79 -21.91 6.02
N MET A 84 -3.78 -20.76 5.34
CA MET A 84 -4.95 -20.16 4.67
C MET A 84 -5.29 -20.87 3.35
N LEU A 85 -4.36 -21.68 2.83
CA LEU A 85 -4.48 -22.45 1.59
C LEU A 85 -4.99 -23.88 1.80
N LEU A 86 -5.15 -24.32 3.06
CA LEU A 86 -5.63 -25.65 3.44
C LEU A 86 -7.15 -25.82 3.27
N SER A 87 -7.90 -24.74 2.99
CA SER A 87 -9.29 -24.85 2.52
C SER A 87 -9.41 -25.29 1.04
N GLY A 88 -8.33 -25.87 0.48
CA GLY A 88 -8.35 -26.74 -0.69
C GLY A 88 -8.54 -26.08 -2.07
N SER A 89 -9.03 -24.84 -2.15
CA SER A 89 -9.46 -24.26 -3.42
C SER A 89 -8.72 -23.02 -3.94
N ASN A 90 -7.94 -22.28 -3.14
CA ASN A 90 -7.87 -20.82 -3.39
C ASN A 90 -6.51 -20.08 -3.59
N LEU A 91 -5.35 -20.73 -3.82
CA LEU A 91 -4.15 -20.00 -4.30
C LEU A 91 -4.11 -19.88 -5.83
N ALA A 92 -4.34 -20.98 -6.53
CA ALA A 92 -4.29 -21.02 -7.99
C ALA A 92 -5.40 -20.16 -8.60
N SER A 93 -6.62 -20.26 -8.07
CA SER A 93 -7.74 -19.39 -8.45
C SER A 93 -7.48 -17.93 -8.08
N TRP A 94 -6.95 -17.63 -6.89
CA TRP A 94 -6.59 -16.25 -6.51
C TRP A 94 -5.52 -15.68 -7.45
N LYS A 95 -4.49 -16.46 -7.79
CA LYS A 95 -3.47 -16.07 -8.78
C LYS A 95 -4.10 -15.84 -10.16
N GLN A 96 -5.02 -16.72 -10.58
CA GLN A 96 -5.75 -16.57 -11.85
C GLN A 96 -6.63 -15.33 -11.87
N VAL A 97 -7.36 -15.03 -10.79
CA VAL A 97 -8.19 -13.82 -10.67
C VAL A 97 -7.30 -12.57 -10.75
N LYS A 98 -6.19 -12.57 -10.00
CA LYS A 98 -5.23 -11.48 -10.03
C LYS A 98 -4.63 -11.29 -11.43
N GLU A 99 -4.19 -12.37 -12.07
CA GLU A 99 -3.64 -12.33 -13.42
C GLU A 99 -4.67 -11.87 -14.46
N LYS A 100 -5.92 -12.34 -14.35
CA LYS A 100 -7.03 -11.93 -15.23
C LYS A 100 -7.25 -10.42 -15.15
N GLY A 101 -7.25 -9.85 -13.95
CA GLY A 101 -7.36 -8.40 -13.76
C GLY A 101 -6.13 -7.63 -14.26
N GLU A 102 -4.91 -8.13 -14.00
CA GLU A 102 -3.67 -7.52 -14.48
C GLU A 102 -3.66 -7.37 -16.01
N ARG A 103 -4.13 -8.40 -16.73
CA ARG A 103 -4.23 -8.36 -18.19
C ARG A 103 -5.15 -7.26 -18.73
N LEU A 104 -6.15 -6.83 -17.96
CA LEU A 104 -7.10 -5.79 -18.39
C LEU A 104 -6.48 -4.38 -18.38
N PHE A 105 -5.47 -4.11 -17.56
CA PHE A 105 -4.87 -2.77 -17.45
C PHE A 105 -3.40 -2.69 -17.89
N LYS A 106 -2.67 -3.80 -17.92
CA LYS A 106 -1.26 -3.78 -18.34
C LYS A 106 -1.12 -3.71 -19.86
N ALA A 107 -0.37 -2.73 -20.34
CA ALA A 107 -0.10 -2.53 -21.77
C ALA A 107 0.55 -3.74 -22.45
N GLU A 108 1.37 -4.52 -21.73
CA GLU A 108 2.01 -5.75 -22.23
C GLU A 108 1.01 -6.85 -22.63
N HIS A 109 -0.24 -6.73 -22.18
CA HIS A 109 -1.34 -7.64 -22.49
C HIS A 109 -2.44 -6.99 -23.34
N GLY A 110 -2.18 -5.81 -23.91
CA GLY A 110 -3.18 -5.02 -24.65
C GLY A 110 -4.20 -4.32 -23.75
N GLY A 111 -3.97 -4.30 -22.43
CA GLY A 111 -4.79 -3.61 -21.46
C GLY A 111 -4.49 -2.12 -21.35
N SER A 112 -5.34 -1.40 -20.64
CA SER A 112 -5.20 0.05 -20.43
C SER A 112 -5.75 0.48 -19.06
N TYR A 113 -5.11 1.45 -18.41
CA TYR A 113 -5.53 1.94 -17.09
C TYR A 113 -6.92 2.61 -17.10
N GLU A 114 -7.44 2.94 -18.28
CA GLU A 114 -8.78 3.46 -18.54
C GLU A 114 -9.87 2.51 -18.04
N VAL A 115 -9.59 1.22 -17.91
CA VAL A 115 -10.51 0.24 -17.32
C VAL A 115 -10.93 0.64 -15.89
N PHE A 116 -10.06 1.30 -15.12
CA PHE A 116 -10.37 1.81 -13.78
C PHE A 116 -11.33 3.03 -13.80
N ASN A 117 -11.48 3.70 -14.95
CA ASN A 117 -12.38 4.83 -15.13
C ASN A 117 -13.79 4.40 -15.59
N GLN A 118 -13.97 3.16 -16.05
CA GLN A 118 -15.26 2.65 -16.51
C GLN A 118 -16.28 2.53 -15.37
N ARG A 119 -17.55 2.83 -15.65
CA ARG A 119 -18.66 2.69 -14.69
C ARG A 119 -19.86 1.99 -15.37
N PRO A 120 -20.44 0.94 -14.75
CA PRO A 120 -20.00 0.29 -13.50
C PRO A 120 -18.60 -0.30 -13.63
N ILE A 121 -17.89 -0.46 -12.51
CA ILE A 121 -16.53 -1.01 -12.52
C ILE A 121 -16.63 -2.49 -12.96
N PRO A 122 -15.81 -2.95 -13.93
CA PRO A 122 -15.83 -4.35 -14.34
C PRO A 122 -15.56 -5.31 -13.18
N GLU A 123 -16.31 -6.41 -13.12
CA GLU A 123 -16.24 -7.38 -12.01
C GLU A 123 -14.84 -7.99 -11.82
N ASP A 124 -14.11 -8.21 -12.92
CA ASP A 124 -12.74 -8.69 -12.90
C ASP A 124 -11.77 -7.70 -12.25
N ILE A 125 -11.99 -6.39 -12.44
CA ILE A 125 -11.19 -5.33 -11.79
C ILE A 125 -11.52 -5.25 -10.30
N ILE A 126 -12.81 -5.38 -9.93
CA ILE A 126 -13.21 -5.45 -8.52
C ILE A 126 -12.52 -6.64 -7.85
N SER A 127 -12.57 -7.81 -8.48
CA SER A 127 -11.97 -9.04 -7.96
C SER A 127 -10.45 -8.91 -7.83
N TYR A 128 -9.79 -8.26 -8.78
CA TYR A 128 -8.37 -7.90 -8.69
C TYR A 128 -8.07 -6.97 -7.50
N CYS A 129 -8.85 -5.91 -7.30
CA CYS A 129 -8.66 -5.01 -6.16
C CYS A 129 -8.82 -5.72 -4.82
N VAL A 130 -9.77 -6.65 -4.71
CA VAL A 130 -9.92 -7.51 -3.52
C VAL A 130 -8.67 -8.36 -3.30
N CYS A 131 -8.12 -8.96 -4.37
CA CYS A 131 -6.90 -9.75 -4.29
C CYS A 131 -5.71 -8.96 -3.76
N ASP A 132 -5.61 -7.66 -4.06
CA ASP A 132 -4.51 -6.80 -3.62
C ASP A 132 -4.51 -6.50 -2.11
N VAL A 133 -5.66 -6.61 -1.42
CA VAL A 133 -5.79 -6.21 0.00
C VAL A 133 -6.18 -7.34 0.94
N GLN A 134 -6.87 -8.38 0.46
CA GLN A 134 -7.54 -9.37 1.31
C GLN A 134 -6.62 -10.08 2.31
N TYR A 135 -5.37 -10.35 1.93
CA TYR A 135 -4.41 -11.09 2.76
C TYR A 135 -3.44 -10.19 3.53
N LEU A 136 -3.51 -8.86 3.37
CA LEU A 136 -2.59 -7.95 4.04
C LEU A 136 -2.71 -7.99 5.57
N PRO A 137 -3.91 -8.03 6.18
CA PRO A 137 -4.03 -8.08 7.65
C PRO A 137 -3.36 -9.31 8.27
N GLU A 138 -3.49 -10.46 7.63
CA GLU A 138 -2.93 -11.74 8.11
C GLU A 138 -1.42 -11.80 7.94
N LEU A 139 -0.92 -11.38 6.77
CA LEU A 139 0.52 -11.25 6.54
C LEU A 139 1.14 -10.27 7.55
N TRP A 140 0.47 -9.15 7.77
CA TRP A 140 0.87 -8.17 8.77
C TRP A 140 0.94 -8.77 10.16
N ASP A 141 -0.12 -9.40 10.65
CA ASP A 141 -0.16 -10.01 11.99
C ASP A 141 0.93 -11.08 12.16
N ARG A 142 1.12 -11.93 11.13
CA ARG A 142 2.18 -12.95 11.12
C ARG A 142 3.57 -12.32 11.23
N PHE A 143 3.87 -11.32 10.39
CA PHE A 143 5.18 -10.68 10.44
C PHE A 143 5.38 -9.87 11.71
N TRP A 144 4.34 -9.18 12.20
CA TRP A 144 4.35 -8.42 13.44
C TRP A 144 4.73 -9.30 14.63
N LYS A 145 4.13 -10.50 14.75
CA LYS A 145 4.44 -11.48 15.79
C LYS A 145 5.87 -12.03 15.73
N MET A 146 6.46 -12.11 14.54
CA MET A 146 7.84 -12.58 14.34
C MET A 146 8.89 -11.47 14.56
N GLN A 147 8.49 -10.23 14.82
CA GLN A 147 9.44 -9.12 14.95
C GLN A 147 10.30 -9.22 16.22
N THR A 148 11.62 -9.17 16.04
CA THR A 148 12.56 -8.77 17.09
C THR A 148 12.87 -7.27 16.97
N TYR A 149 13.29 -6.62 18.07
CA TYR A 149 13.55 -5.17 18.12
C TYR A 149 14.47 -4.66 17.00
N ARG A 150 15.50 -5.43 16.63
CA ARG A 150 16.48 -5.06 15.59
C ARG A 150 15.86 -4.87 14.20
N TRP A 151 14.76 -5.56 13.89
CA TRP A 151 14.09 -5.41 12.59
C TRP A 151 13.19 -4.18 12.51
N ARG A 152 12.68 -3.70 13.64
CA ARG A 152 11.82 -2.51 13.67
C ARG A 152 12.58 -1.30 13.20
N ASP A 153 13.81 -1.10 13.67
CA ASP A 153 14.61 0.05 13.28
C ASP A 153 14.95 0.02 11.79
N LEU A 154 15.30 -1.15 11.24
CA LEU A 154 15.59 -1.29 9.81
C LEU A 154 14.34 -1.03 8.94
N VAL A 155 13.19 -1.60 9.31
CA VAL A 155 11.93 -1.37 8.59
C VAL A 155 11.53 0.10 8.68
N ASN A 156 11.65 0.72 9.87
CA ASN A 156 11.33 2.12 10.07
C ASN A 156 12.23 3.06 9.25
N GLU A 157 13.53 2.80 9.16
CA GLU A 157 14.45 3.63 8.37
C GLU A 157 14.16 3.53 6.86
N VAL A 158 14.00 2.31 6.33
CA VAL A 158 13.64 2.14 4.91
C VAL A 158 12.23 2.68 4.63
N HIS A 159 11.32 2.53 5.57
CA HIS A 159 9.96 3.08 5.48
C HIS A 159 9.97 4.61 5.39
N LYS A 160 10.72 5.29 6.28
CA LYS A 160 10.92 6.74 6.21
C LYS A 160 11.52 7.15 4.87
N ALA A 161 12.47 6.39 4.32
CA ALA A 161 13.04 6.66 3.01
C ALA A 161 12.00 6.53 1.88
N ARG A 162 11.11 5.54 1.94
CA ARG A 162 10.01 5.39 0.96
C ARG A 162 9.01 6.54 1.02
N LEU A 163 8.78 7.10 2.20
CA LEU A 163 7.92 8.27 2.40
C LEU A 163 8.68 9.62 2.35
N ALA A 164 10.01 9.61 2.14
CA ALA A 164 10.83 10.82 2.26
C ALA A 164 10.55 11.84 1.14
N ILE A 165 10.04 11.40 -0.01
CA ILE A 165 9.56 12.28 -1.08
C ILE A 165 8.44 13.18 -0.54
N ASP A 166 7.52 12.61 0.23
CA ASP A 166 6.41 13.36 0.84
C ASP A 166 6.90 14.29 1.95
N LEU A 167 7.87 13.87 2.77
CA LEU A 167 8.39 14.69 3.87
C LEU A 167 9.17 15.93 3.41
N VAL A 168 9.92 15.83 2.30
CA VAL A 168 10.61 16.97 1.69
C VAL A 168 9.60 17.94 1.09
N ALA A 169 8.57 17.42 0.41
CA ALA A 169 7.49 18.24 -0.14
C ALA A 169 6.66 18.91 0.97
N ILE A 170 6.31 18.21 2.05
CA ILE A 170 5.63 18.75 3.23
C ILE A 170 6.47 19.85 3.88
N ARG A 171 7.79 19.66 4.05
CA ARG A 171 8.67 20.72 4.57
C ARG A 171 8.73 21.93 3.65
N SER A 172 8.71 21.74 2.33
CA SER A 172 8.66 22.81 1.34
C SER A 172 7.33 23.58 1.36
N CYS A 173 6.21 22.86 1.44
CA CYS A 173 4.87 23.45 1.56
C CYS A 173 4.68 24.18 2.89
N TYR A 174 5.17 23.63 4.01
CA TYR A 174 5.10 24.27 5.32
C TYR A 174 5.95 25.55 5.37
N LYS A 175 7.15 25.53 4.77
CA LYS A 175 7.98 26.75 4.61
C LYS A 175 7.31 27.80 3.73
N ARG A 176 6.62 27.39 2.66
CA ARG A 176 5.85 28.32 1.80
C ARG A 176 4.62 28.89 2.49
N ALA A 177 3.92 28.10 3.31
CA ALA A 177 2.75 28.53 4.07
C ALA A 177 3.12 29.44 5.27
N GLN A 178 4.36 29.38 5.76
CA GLN A 178 4.88 30.25 6.82
C GLN A 178 5.71 31.43 6.32
N ALA A 179 5.87 31.58 5.00
CA ALA A 179 6.49 32.78 4.44
C ALA A 179 5.59 33.98 4.75
N PRO A 180 6.08 35.04 5.42
CA PRO A 180 5.29 36.24 5.63
C PRO A 180 4.85 36.77 4.26
N SER A 181 3.56 37.10 4.14
CA SER A 181 3.03 37.80 2.98
C SER A 181 3.79 39.11 2.84
N ILE A 182 4.73 39.16 1.91
CA ILE A 182 5.37 40.41 1.51
C ILE A 182 4.31 41.14 0.70
N ILE A 183 3.62 42.06 1.39
CA ILE A 183 2.97 43.22 0.78
C ILE A 183 4.07 44.26 0.56
#